data_AF-A3A266-F1
#
_entry.id   AF-A3A266-F1
#
_cell.length_a   1.000
_cell.length_b   1.000
_cell.length_c   1.000
_cell.angle_alpha   90.00
_cell.angle_beta   90.00
_cell.angle_gamma   90.00
#
_symmetry.space_group_name_H-M   'P 1'
#
loop_
_entity.id
_entity.type
_entity.pdbx_description
1 polymer ?
#
loop_
_entity_poly.entity_id
_entity_poly.type
_entity_poly.pdbx_seq_one_letter_code
_entity_poly.pdbx_strand_id
1 'polypeptide(L)'
;MDDLAELEPEDFSSPSDARARFEHCLEQYGGAADLLRDALDNLKVRIYGTAMEQLSAALGAAESCEDAWKGDEGNIPIAAHDREYGRMAHIAIGFTHAAA
;
A
#
# COMPACT_ATOMS: atom_id res chain seq x y z
N MET A 1 48.29 -10.14 4.69
CA MET A 1 47.73 -9.11 3.79
C MET A 1 47.25 -9.88 2.58
N ASP A 2 46.02 -10.38 2.65
CA ASP A 2 45.27 -11.07 1.59
C ASP A 2 43.82 -11.05 2.08
N ASP A 3 42.81 -10.69 1.30
CA ASP A 3 42.70 -9.61 0.35
C ASP A 3 41.28 -9.11 0.59
N LEU A 4 41.11 -7.81 0.82
CA LEU A 4 39.84 -7.18 1.20
C LEU A 4 38.98 -6.94 -0.06
N ALA A 5 38.96 -7.91 -0.97
CA ALA A 5 38.27 -7.91 -2.25
C ALA A 5 37.31 -9.10 -2.20
N GLU A 6 35.99 -8.97 -2.19
CA GLU A 6 35.11 -7.92 -2.67
C GLU A 6 33.93 -7.85 -1.70
N LEU A 7 33.78 -6.74 -0.99
CA LEU A 7 32.47 -6.33 -0.51
C LEU A 7 31.74 -5.81 -1.76
N GLU A 8 31.06 -6.69 -2.48
CA GLU A 8 30.13 -6.28 -3.53
C GLU A 8 29.09 -5.35 -2.89
N PRO A 9 28.90 -4.13 -3.42
CA PRO A 9 27.84 -3.26 -2.95
C PRO A 9 26.50 -3.86 -3.41
N GLU A 10 25.76 -4.34 -2.41
CA GLU A 10 24.30 -4.21 -2.24
C GLU A 10 23.54 -3.71 -3.48
N ASP A 11 23.04 -4.65 -4.29
CA ASP A 11 21.86 -4.41 -5.14
C ASP A 11 21.03 -5.71 -5.17
N PHE A 12 20.41 -6.01 -4.03
CA PHE A 12 19.68 -7.28 -3.76
C PHE A 12 18.33 -7.42 -4.46
N SER A 13 18.04 -6.62 -5.50
CA SER A 13 16.79 -6.72 -6.28
C SER A 13 17.09 -6.99 -7.74
N SER A 14 16.87 -8.22 -8.19
CA SER A 14 16.86 -8.50 -9.63
C SER A 14 15.69 -7.76 -10.31
N PRO A 15 15.78 -7.41 -11.60
CA PRO A 15 14.64 -6.83 -12.33
C PRO A 15 13.37 -7.69 -12.29
N SER A 16 13.50 -9.01 -12.11
CA SER A 16 12.39 -9.94 -11.90
C SER A 16 11.69 -9.74 -10.55
N ASP A 17 12.44 -9.40 -9.51
CA ASP A 17 11.89 -9.18 -8.16
C ASP A 17 11.09 -7.87 -8.13
N ALA A 18 11.61 -6.82 -8.76
CA ALA A 18 10.89 -5.55 -8.90
C ALA A 18 9.56 -5.73 -9.64
N ARG A 19 9.53 -6.50 -10.74
CA ARG A 19 8.28 -6.80 -11.47
C ARG A 19 7.27 -7.52 -10.59
N ALA A 20 7.70 -8.55 -9.86
CA ALA A 20 6.81 -9.32 -8.98
C ALA A 20 6.23 -8.44 -7.85
N ARG A 21 7.04 -7.54 -7.28
CA ARG A 21 6.58 -6.57 -6.28
C ARG A 21 5.54 -5.59 -6.84
N PHE A 22 5.75 -5.10 -8.07
CA PHE A 22 4.74 -4.26 -8.74
C PHE A 22 3.45 -5.02 -9.04
N GLU A 23 3.53 -6.29 -9.44
CA GLU A 23 2.34 -7.13 -9.67
C GLU A 23 1.55 -7.34 -8.38
N HIS A 24 2.24 -7.57 -7.26
CA HIS A 24 1.61 -7.61 -5.94
C HIS A 24 0.92 -6.29 -5.59
N CYS A 25 1.61 -5.16 -5.72
CA CYS A 25 1.02 -3.85 -5.48
C CYS A 25 -0.22 -3.60 -6.37
N LEU A 26 -0.17 -3.99 -7.64
CA LEU A 26 -1.28 -3.84 -8.57
C LEU A 26 -2.51 -4.65 -8.12
N GLU A 27 -2.31 -5.88 -7.64
CA GLU A 27 -3.37 -6.72 -7.10
C GLU A 27 -4.01 -6.08 -5.86
N GLN A 28 -3.18 -5.63 -4.91
CA GLN A 28 -3.66 -4.98 -3.67
C GLN A 28 -4.46 -3.72 -3.98
N TYR A 29 -3.96 -2.85 -4.86
CA TYR A 29 -4.67 -1.63 -5.25
C TYR A 29 -5.91 -1.89 -6.10
N GLY A 30 -5.94 -2.99 -6.87
CA GLY A 30 -7.14 -3.47 -7.55
C GLY A 30 -8.25 -3.80 -6.54
N GLY A 31 -7.93 -4.61 -5.53
CA GLY A 31 -8.87 -4.94 -4.45
C GLY A 31 -9.30 -3.71 -3.64
N ALA A 32 -8.37 -2.80 -3.35
CA ALA A 32 -8.68 -1.54 -2.68
C ALA A 32 -9.63 -0.66 -3.49
N ALA A 33 -9.50 -0.62 -4.82
CA ALA A 33 -10.40 0.15 -5.68
C ALA A 33 -11.84 -0.39 -5.61
N ASP A 34 -12.03 -1.71 -5.52
CA ASP A 34 -13.35 -2.32 -5.34
C ASP A 34 -13.93 -1.98 -3.96
N LEU A 35 -13.14 -2.11 -2.89
CA LEU A 35 -13.54 -1.72 -1.54
C LEU A 35 -13.93 -0.24 -1.44
N LEU A 36 -13.21 0.66 -2.12
CA LEU A 36 -13.52 2.09 -2.15
C LEU A 36 -14.84 2.40 -2.86
N ARG A 37 -15.19 1.62 -3.90
CA ARG A 37 -16.49 1.74 -4.58
C ARG A 37 -17.62 1.30 -3.65
N ASP A 38 -17.45 0.16 -2.99
CA ASP A 38 -18.45 -0.34 -2.05
C ASP A 38 -18.61 0.60 -0.85
N ALA A 39 -17.51 1.14 -0.32
CA ALA A 39 -17.52 2.14 0.74
C ALA A 39 -18.31 3.38 0.32
N LEU A 40 -18.07 3.88 -0.88
CA LEU A 40 -18.79 5.04 -1.42
C LEU A 40 -20.30 4.76 -1.53
N ASP A 41 -20.70 3.57 -1.95
CA ASP A 41 -22.10 3.20 -2.03
C ASP A 41 -22.76 3.10 -0.65
N ASN A 42 -22.06 2.53 0.34
CA ASN A 42 -22.51 2.54 1.74
C ASN A 42 -22.61 3.96 2.33
N LEU A 43 -21.67 4.86 2.02
CA LEU A 43 -21.72 6.26 2.45
C LEU A 43 -22.95 6.99 1.89
N LYS A 44 -23.30 6.78 0.61
CA LYS A 44 -24.48 7.40 -0.01
C LYS A 44 -25.78 7.01 0.68
N VAL A 45 -25.88 5.77 1.17
CA VAL A 45 -27.04 5.26 1.91
C VAL A 45 -26.89 5.35 3.44
N ARG A 46 -25.84 6.03 3.93
CA ARG A 46 -25.57 6.31 5.34
C ARG A 46 -25.32 5.07 6.21
N ILE A 47 -24.77 4.01 5.62
CA ILE A 47 -24.31 2.81 6.35
C ILE A 47 -22.83 3.01 6.71
N TYR A 48 -22.58 3.85 7.72
CA TYR A 48 -21.21 4.29 8.05
C TYR A 48 -20.34 3.18 8.65
N GLY A 49 -20.91 2.24 9.40
CA GLY A 49 -20.16 1.11 9.97
C GLY A 49 -19.49 0.26 8.90
N THR A 50 -20.26 -0.20 7.90
CA THR A 50 -19.72 -0.99 6.78
C THR A 50 -18.79 -0.17 5.90
N ALA A 51 -19.09 1.11 5.64
CA ALA A 51 -18.17 1.99 4.92
C ALA A 51 -16.82 2.12 5.65
N MET A 52 -16.83 2.22 6.98
CA MET A 52 -15.61 2.30 7.78
C MET A 52 -14.77 1.02 7.70
N GLU A 53 -15.41 -0.15 7.76
CA GLU A 53 -14.74 -1.44 7.58
C GLU A 53 -14.06 -1.54 6.21
N GLN A 54 -14.78 -1.13 5.16
CA GLN A 54 -14.27 -1.16 3.78
C GLN A 54 -13.12 -0.16 3.55
N LEU A 55 -13.22 1.05 4.11
CA LEU A 55 -12.13 2.03 4.05
C LEU A 55 -10.88 1.56 4.82
N SER A 56 -11.08 0.91 5.98
CA SER A 56 -9.99 0.36 6.78
C SER A 56 -9.31 -0.83 6.08
N ALA A 57 -10.09 -1.67 5.40
CA ALA A 57 -9.54 -2.74 4.57
C ALA A 57 -8.78 -2.20 3.35
N ALA A 58 -9.29 -1.15 2.70
CA ALA A 58 -8.63 -0.51 1.56
C ALA A 58 -7.29 0.14 1.95
N LEU A 59 -7.19 0.74 3.14
CA LEU A 59 -5.93 1.26 3.70
C LEU A 59 -4.81 0.20 3.70
N GLY A 60 -5.14 -1.05 4.01
CA GLY A 60 -4.19 -2.16 4.06
C GLY A 60 -3.50 -2.48 2.74
N ALA A 61 -4.00 -1.99 1.60
CA ALA A 61 -3.34 -2.18 0.31
C ALA A 61 -2.00 -1.43 0.20
N ALA A 62 -1.94 -0.20 0.73
CA ALA A 62 -0.69 0.55 0.77
C ALA A 62 0.32 -0.14 1.71
N GLU A 63 -0.12 -0.57 2.89
CA GLU A 63 0.72 -1.30 3.84
C GLU A 63 1.26 -2.61 3.24
N SER A 64 0.40 -3.37 2.56
CA SER A 64 0.77 -4.62 1.89
C SER A 64 1.69 -4.39 0.69
N CYS A 65 1.54 -3.28 -0.03
CA CYS A 65 2.46 -2.90 -1.11
C CYS A 65 3.82 -2.51 -0.53
N GLU A 66 3.89 -1.63 0.47
CA GLU A 66 5.13 -1.26 1.16
C GLU A 66 5.86 -2.50 1.71
N ASP A 67 5.11 -3.46 2.26
CA ASP A 67 5.63 -4.72 2.77
C ASP A 67 6.33 -5.59 1.71
N ALA A 68 5.89 -5.53 0.45
CA ALA A 68 6.55 -6.23 -0.66
C ALA A 68 7.95 -5.69 -0.98
N TRP A 69 8.24 -4.44 -0.55
CA TRP A 69 9.53 -3.79 -0.74
C TRP A 69 10.40 -3.80 0.53
N LYS A 70 9.96 -4.46 1.62
CA LYS A 70 10.77 -4.59 2.85
C LYS A 70 12.14 -5.21 2.56
N GLY A 71 13.18 -4.59 3.12
CA GLY A 71 14.58 -5.02 2.93
C GLY A 71 15.22 -4.45 1.67
N ASP A 72 14.49 -3.70 0.85
CA ASP A 72 15.06 -2.87 -0.20
C ASP A 72 15.45 -1.51 0.39
N GLU A 73 16.75 -1.27 0.54
CA GLU A 73 17.30 0.01 1.03
C GLU A 73 17.44 1.06 -0.10
N GLY A 74 17.04 0.69 -1.32
CA GLY A 74 17.07 1.55 -2.49
C GLY A 74 15.92 2.55 -2.56
N ASN A 75 15.89 3.29 -3.67
CA ASN A 75 14.81 4.23 -3.95
C ASN A 75 13.56 3.49 -4.46
N ILE A 76 12.69 3.08 -3.53
CA ILE A 76 11.42 2.40 -3.84
C ILE A 76 10.51 3.34 -4.67
N PRO A 77 10.19 3.01 -5.94
CA PRO A 77 9.52 3.96 -6.84
C PRO A 77 8.10 4.36 -6.41
N ILE A 78 7.44 3.53 -5.61
CA ILE A 78 6.02 3.71 -5.23
C ILE A 78 5.83 4.25 -3.80
N ALA A 79 6.88 4.31 -2.99
CA ALA A 79 6.76 4.61 -1.55
C ALA A 79 6.15 5.98 -1.23
N ALA A 80 6.33 6.98 -2.10
CA ALA A 80 5.68 8.28 -1.93
C ALA A 80 4.17 8.22 -2.21
N HIS A 81 3.75 7.37 -3.14
CA HIS A 81 2.35 7.16 -3.49
C HIS A 81 1.62 6.36 -2.41
N ASP A 82 2.24 5.31 -1.86
CA ASP A 82 1.66 4.54 -0.76
C ASP A 82 1.41 5.41 0.47
N ARG A 83 2.37 6.27 0.84
CA ARG A 83 2.22 7.25 1.93
C ARG A 83 1.07 8.23 1.69
N GLU A 84 0.93 8.76 0.48
CA GLU A 84 -0.16 9.71 0.19
C GLU A 84 -1.51 9.00 0.15
N TYR A 85 -1.59 7.80 -0.42
CA TYR A 85 -2.78 6.97 -0.36
C TYR A 85 -3.20 6.70 1.09
N GLY A 86 -2.26 6.27 1.93
CA GLY A 86 -2.51 6.01 3.34
C GLY A 86 -3.01 7.24 4.10
N ARG A 87 -2.44 8.43 3.83
CA ARG A 87 -2.95 9.70 4.38
C ARG A 87 -4.40 9.97 3.97
N MET A 88 -4.71 9.81 2.69
CA MET A 88 -6.07 10.04 2.17
C MET A 88 -7.08 9.05 2.76
N ALA A 89 -6.73 7.78 2.88
CA ALA A 89 -7.55 6.76 3.52
C ALA A 89 -7.82 7.10 5.00
N HIS A 90 -6.81 7.52 5.77
CA HIS A 90 -7.00 7.98 7.15
C HIS A 90 -7.98 9.15 7.26
N ILE A 91 -7.89 10.14 6.36
CA ILE A 91 -8.82 11.27 6.34
C ILE A 91 -10.26 10.77 6.11
N ALA A 92 -10.47 9.89 5.13
CA ALA A 92 -11.78 9.33 4.83
C ALA A 92 -12.36 8.52 6.00
N ILE A 93 -11.53 7.71 6.67
CA ILE A 93 -11.90 6.96 7.88
C ILE A 93 -12.31 7.93 9.00
N GLY A 94 -11.54 9.00 9.22
CA GLY A 94 -11.84 10.00 10.26
C GLY A 94 -13.21 10.66 10.07
N PHE A 95 -13.54 11.08 8.84
CA PHE A 95 -14.87 11.63 8.55
C PHE A 95 -15.99 10.59 8.69
N THR A 96 -15.75 9.36 8.24
CA THR A 96 -16.74 8.28 8.30
C THR A 96 -17.03 7.88 9.75
N HIS A 97 -15.99 7.76 10.57
CA HIS A 97 -16.11 7.48 12.00
C HIS A 97 -16.87 8.59 12.73
N ALA A 98 -16.61 9.87 12.42
CA ALA A 98 -17.33 10.98 13.03
C ALA A 98 -18.82 11.05 12.63
N ALA A 99 -19.21 10.39 11.53
CA ALA A 99 -20.58 10.34 11.03
C ALA A 99 -21.37 9.10 11.48
N ALA A 100 -20.69 8.08 12.01
CA ALA A 100 -21.28 6.83 12.53
C ALA A 100 -21.93 7.02 13.90
#